data_AF-A0A924USR5-F1
#
_entry.id   AF-A0A924USR5-F1
#
_cell.length_a   1.000
_cell.length_b   1.000
_cell.length_c   1.000
_cell.angle_alpha   90.00
_cell.angle_beta   90.00
_cell.angle_gamma   90.00
#
_symmetry.space_group_name_H-M   'P 1'
#
loop_
_entity.id
_entity.type
_entity.pdbx_description
1 polymer ?
#
loop_
_entity_poly.entity_id
_entity_poly.type
_entity_poly.pdbx_seq_one_letter_code
_entity_poly.pdbx_strand_id
1 'polypeptide(L)'
;SGLKNLANTVLKERLFAIKQQLSQEGLHVAINMNHDLFSEWHLFKKNATVDLKIDKSRLPNLAQTLDAEIEEVMFVAKVKSNPATFSIFVGGVAVNLSRIDEWKLCRGMNLDIELDTTFSLSVEEAQITNLEELMLILKYKF
;
A
#
# COMPACT_ATOMS: atom_id res chain seq x y z
N SER A 1 29.84 -13.58 -15.32
CA SER A 1 28.94 -13.24 -14.19
C SER A 1 27.78 -14.24 -14.07
N GLY A 2 28.06 -15.55 -13.93
CA GLY A 2 27.02 -16.60 -13.89
C GLY A 2 26.39 -16.79 -12.52
N LEU A 3 27.20 -16.70 -11.46
CA LEU A 3 26.77 -16.90 -10.07
C LEU A 3 25.77 -15.83 -9.60
N LYS A 4 25.99 -14.56 -9.99
CA LYS A 4 25.09 -13.44 -9.69
C LYS A 4 23.71 -13.62 -10.33
N ASN A 5 23.67 -14.07 -11.58
CA ASN A 5 22.40 -14.30 -12.29
C ASN A 5 21.64 -15.48 -11.67
N LEU A 6 22.32 -16.59 -11.38
CA LEU A 6 21.72 -17.74 -10.69
C LEU A 6 21.17 -17.35 -9.31
N ALA A 7 21.94 -16.58 -8.54
CA ALA A 7 21.50 -16.09 -7.23
C ALA A 7 20.24 -15.21 -7.35
N ASN A 8 20.21 -14.28 -8.31
CA ASN A 8 19.05 -13.42 -8.56
C ASN A 8 17.81 -14.22 -8.99
N THR A 9 17.97 -15.21 -9.88
CA THR A 9 16.86 -16.08 -10.31
C THR A 9 16.26 -16.84 -9.14
N VAL A 10 17.09 -17.49 -8.32
CA VAL A 10 16.63 -18.23 -7.14
C VAL A 10 15.96 -17.30 -6.13
N LEU A 11 16.49 -16.07 -5.93
CA LEU A 11 15.86 -15.07 -5.06
C LEU A 11 14.47 -14.66 -5.55
N LYS A 12 14.31 -14.37 -6.85
CA LYS A 12 13.02 -14.05 -7.45
C LYS A 12 12.02 -15.19 -7.26
N GLU A 13 12.42 -16.43 -7.58
CA GLU A 13 11.57 -17.62 -7.39
C GLU A 13 11.10 -17.75 -5.93
N ARG A 14 11.98 -17.50 -4.96
CA ARG A 14 11.62 -17.55 -3.54
C ARG A 14 10.68 -16.42 -3.15
N LEU A 15 10.87 -15.21 -3.65
CA LEU A 15 9.99 -14.06 -3.39
C LEU A 15 8.59 -14.28 -3.98
N PHE A 16 8.49 -14.84 -5.19
CA PHE A 16 7.22 -15.23 -5.79
C PHE A 16 6.52 -16.34 -4.99
N ALA A 17 7.28 -17.30 -4.47
CA ALA A 17 6.73 -18.41 -3.68
C ALA A 17 6.34 -18.03 -2.23
N ILE A 18 6.53 -16.78 -1.79
CA ILE A 18 6.08 -16.34 -0.46
C ILE A 18 4.55 -16.31 -0.47
N LYS A 19 3.95 -17.33 0.16
CA LYS A 19 2.52 -17.36 0.46
C LYS A 19 2.25 -16.44 1.65
N GLN A 20 1.56 -15.34 1.40
CA GLN A 20 1.05 -14.46 2.45
C GLN A 20 -0.31 -14.97 2.93
N GLN A 21 -0.69 -14.66 4.18
CA GLN A 21 -1.97 -15.09 4.77
C GLN A 21 -3.21 -14.60 3.98
N LEU A 22 -3.03 -13.70 3.00
CA LEU A 22 -4.06 -13.18 2.11
C LEU A 22 -4.38 -14.09 0.91
N SER A 23 -3.86 -15.32 0.85
CA SER A 23 -3.96 -16.21 -0.33
C SER A 23 -3.39 -15.60 -1.61
N GLN A 24 -2.53 -14.59 -1.47
CA GLN A 24 -1.76 -13.99 -2.54
C GLN A 24 -0.30 -14.43 -2.42
N GLU A 25 0.30 -14.67 -3.58
CA GLU A 25 1.69 -15.06 -3.74
C GLU A 25 2.51 -13.82 -4.16
N GLY A 26 3.74 -13.71 -3.65
CA GLY A 26 4.64 -12.60 -3.95
C GLY A 26 5.07 -11.80 -2.73
N LEU A 27 5.98 -10.86 -2.95
CA LEU A 27 6.45 -9.97 -1.90
C LEU A 27 5.40 -8.89 -1.61
N HIS A 28 4.83 -8.92 -0.41
CA HIS A 28 3.91 -7.92 0.08
C HIS A 28 4.53 -7.15 1.26
N VAL A 29 4.42 -5.84 1.24
CA VAL A 29 4.85 -4.96 2.35
C VAL A 29 3.65 -4.17 2.83
N ALA A 30 3.34 -4.30 4.12
CA ALA A 30 2.32 -3.49 4.76
C ALA A 30 2.96 -2.24 5.38
N ILE A 31 2.40 -1.07 5.06
CA ILE A 31 2.75 0.22 5.63
C ILE A 31 1.51 0.77 6.33
N ASN A 32 1.59 0.96 7.64
CA ASN A 32 0.52 1.59 8.40
C ASN A 32 0.82 3.10 8.52
N MET A 33 -0.07 3.95 8.02
CA MET A 33 0.18 5.40 8.05
C MET A 33 0.37 5.92 9.48
N ASN A 34 -0.42 5.43 10.44
CA ASN A 34 -0.38 5.93 11.81
C ASN A 34 0.93 5.58 12.52
N HIS A 35 1.58 4.48 12.13
CA HIS A 35 2.78 3.96 12.80
C HIS A 35 4.06 4.23 12.01
N ASP A 36 4.04 4.00 10.69
CA ASP A 36 5.22 4.04 9.82
C ASP A 36 5.41 5.41 9.13
N LEU A 37 4.35 6.22 9.07
CA LEU A 37 4.28 7.53 8.40
C LEU A 37 3.54 8.56 9.30
N PHE A 38 3.90 8.63 10.59
CA PHE A 38 3.17 9.42 11.58
C PHE A 38 3.03 10.91 11.21
N SER A 39 4.08 11.50 10.62
CA SER A 39 4.08 12.90 10.21
C SER A 39 3.08 13.15 9.07
N GLU A 40 3.11 12.29 8.07
CA GLU A 40 2.23 12.32 6.91
C GLU A 40 0.79 12.03 7.34
N TRP A 41 0.58 11.09 8.25
CA TRP A 41 -0.71 10.81 8.85
C TRP A 41 -1.28 12.02 9.59
N HIS A 42 -0.45 12.72 10.37
CA HIS A 42 -0.88 13.93 11.08
C HIS A 42 -1.30 15.03 10.10
N LEU A 43 -0.52 15.25 9.03
CA LEU A 43 -0.87 16.19 7.96
C LEU A 43 -2.14 15.78 7.22
N PHE A 44 -2.28 14.50 6.88
CA PHE A 44 -3.44 13.93 6.23
C PHE A 44 -4.71 14.12 7.07
N LYS A 45 -4.64 13.83 8.37
CA LYS A 45 -5.77 14.03 9.29
C LYS A 45 -6.16 15.48 9.46
N LYS A 46 -5.23 16.42 9.28
CA LYS A 46 -5.47 17.86 9.40
C LYS A 46 -6.02 18.48 8.12
N ASN A 47 -5.46 18.11 6.97
CA ASN A 47 -5.73 18.76 5.69
C ASN A 47 -6.64 17.93 4.78
N ALA A 48 -7.02 16.71 5.19
CA ALA A 48 -7.68 15.69 4.37
C ALA A 48 -6.91 15.30 3.08
N THR A 49 -5.66 15.75 2.95
CA THR A 49 -4.78 15.49 1.83
C THR A 49 -3.33 15.44 2.30
N VAL A 50 -2.52 14.60 1.65
CA VAL A 50 -1.08 14.49 1.88
C VAL A 50 -0.40 13.97 0.62
N ASP A 51 0.81 14.45 0.34
CA ASP A 51 1.65 13.89 -0.71
C ASP A 51 2.53 12.79 -0.10
N LEU A 52 2.48 11.60 -0.69
CA LEU A 52 3.23 10.43 -0.27
C LEU A 52 4.19 10.01 -1.37
N LYS A 53 5.33 9.46 -0.94
CA LYS A 53 6.27 8.79 -1.83
C LYS A 53 6.69 7.48 -1.18
N ILE A 54 6.62 6.40 -1.94
CA ILE A 54 7.11 5.10 -1.51
C ILE A 54 8.52 4.95 -2.08
N ASP A 55 9.52 5.15 -1.23
CA ASP A 55 10.92 4.99 -1.63
C ASP A 55 11.32 3.51 -1.77
N LYS A 56 12.23 3.22 -2.71
CA LYS A 56 12.90 1.90 -2.81
C LYS A 56 13.51 1.40 -1.52
N SER A 57 13.90 2.30 -0.61
CA SER A 57 14.42 1.94 0.71
C SER A 57 13.43 1.19 1.59
N ARG A 58 12.12 1.25 1.29
CA ARG A 58 11.07 0.50 1.98
C ARG A 58 11.00 -0.96 1.55
N LEU A 59 11.66 -1.34 0.46
CA LEU A 59 11.84 -2.75 0.10
C LEU A 59 12.78 -3.43 1.11
N PRO A 60 12.54 -4.72 1.43
CA PRO A 60 13.53 -5.52 2.15
C PRO A 60 14.89 -5.45 1.45
N ASN A 61 15.99 -5.38 2.21
CA ASN A 61 17.35 -5.20 1.66
C ASN A 61 17.69 -6.18 0.53
N LEU A 62 17.18 -7.42 0.58
CA LEU A 62 17.40 -8.45 -0.45
C LEU A 62 16.66 -8.16 -1.77
N ALA A 63 15.55 -7.43 -1.70
CA ALA A 63 14.76 -7.01 -2.85
C ALA A 63 15.20 -5.65 -3.42
N GLN A 64 15.91 -4.82 -2.63
CA GLN A 64 16.45 -3.53 -3.11
C GLN A 64 17.45 -3.67 -4.26
N THR A 65 18.15 -4.81 -4.35
CA THR A 65 19.10 -5.09 -5.44
C THR A 65 18.44 -5.65 -6.70
N LEU A 66 17.13 -5.88 -6.66
CA LEU A 66 16.33 -6.33 -7.80
C LEU A 66 15.60 -5.11 -8.39
N ASP A 67 15.36 -5.12 -9.71
CA ASP A 67 14.50 -4.13 -10.37
C ASP A 67 13.04 -4.41 -9.99
N ALA A 68 12.68 -4.02 -8.77
CA ALA A 68 11.34 -4.21 -8.21
C ALA A 68 10.43 -3.06 -8.65
N GLU A 69 9.21 -3.41 -9.02
CA GLU A 69 8.14 -2.46 -9.33
C GLU A 69 6.93 -2.77 -8.45
N ILE A 70 6.16 -1.73 -8.10
CA ILE A 70 4.86 -1.92 -7.47
C ILE A 70 3.92 -2.48 -8.54
N GLU A 71 3.33 -3.63 -8.27
CA GLU A 71 2.31 -4.26 -9.11
C GLU A 71 0.92 -3.78 -8.73
N GLU A 72 0.64 -3.72 -7.43
CA GLU A 72 -0.66 -3.35 -6.89
C GLU A 72 -0.50 -2.75 -5.49
N VAL A 73 -1.32 -1.74 -5.19
CA VAL A 73 -1.46 -1.20 -3.84
C VAL A 73 -2.88 -1.46 -3.36
N MET A 74 -3.00 -2.25 -2.31
CA MET A 74 -4.25 -2.45 -1.61
C MET A 74 -4.31 -1.49 -0.41
N PHE A 75 -5.34 -0.68 -0.38
CA PHE A 75 -5.68 0.19 0.74
C PHE A 75 -6.64 -0.53 1.67
N VAL A 76 -6.34 -0.49 2.96
CA VAL A 76 -7.19 -1.03 4.02
C VAL A 76 -7.46 0.07 5.02
N ALA A 77 -8.70 0.52 5.08
CA ALA A 77 -9.16 1.61 5.93
C ALA A 77 -10.06 1.08 7.05
N LYS A 78 -9.79 1.53 8.27
CA LYS A 78 -10.71 1.37 9.41
C LYS A 78 -11.49 2.66 9.58
N VAL A 79 -12.81 2.58 9.38
CA VAL A 79 -13.69 3.74 9.37
C VAL A 79 -14.75 3.59 10.47
N LYS A 80 -14.95 4.66 11.24
CA LYS A 80 -15.97 4.76 12.29
C LYS A 80 -17.36 4.51 11.70
N SER A 81 -18.21 3.83 12.46
CA SER A 81 -19.54 3.37 12.03
C SER A 81 -19.55 2.31 10.93
N ASN A 82 -18.38 1.90 10.41
CA ASN A 82 -18.20 0.80 9.48
C ASN A 82 -19.13 0.86 8.25
N PRO A 83 -19.04 1.94 7.45
CA PRO A 83 -19.88 2.14 6.27
C PRO A 83 -19.67 1.02 5.24
N ALA A 84 -20.66 0.77 4.39
CA ALA A 84 -20.55 -0.23 3.32
C ALA A 84 -19.45 0.13 2.30
N THR A 85 -19.22 1.41 2.09
CA THR A 85 -18.22 1.95 1.17
C THR A 85 -17.53 3.18 1.76
N PHE A 86 -16.25 3.35 1.45
CA PHE A 86 -15.47 4.55 1.75
C PHE A 86 -14.64 4.91 0.53
N SER A 87 -14.51 6.19 0.18
CA SER A 87 -13.79 6.61 -1.03
C SER A 87 -12.55 7.41 -0.64
N ILE A 88 -11.41 7.01 -1.19
CA ILE A 88 -10.16 7.76 -1.13
C ILE A 88 -9.83 8.25 -2.54
N PHE A 89 -9.00 9.27 -2.67
CA PHE A 89 -8.51 9.77 -3.94
C PHE A 89 -7.00 9.61 -4.00
N VAL A 90 -6.51 9.01 -5.08
CA VAL A 90 -5.09 8.81 -5.36
C VAL A 90 -4.78 9.55 -6.65
N GLY A 91 -3.94 10.58 -6.59
CA GLY A 91 -3.63 11.43 -7.76
C GLY A 91 -4.87 12.11 -8.36
N GLY A 92 -5.91 12.34 -7.55
CA GLY A 92 -7.21 12.87 -8.01
C GLY A 92 -8.18 11.83 -8.57
N VAL A 93 -7.78 10.55 -8.67
CA VAL A 93 -8.66 9.45 -9.10
C VAL A 93 -9.33 8.81 -7.88
N ALA A 94 -10.66 8.68 -7.92
CA ALA A 94 -11.41 8.05 -6.85
C ALA A 94 -11.17 6.52 -6.81
N VAL A 95 -10.71 6.02 -5.67
CA VAL A 95 -10.58 4.60 -5.35
C VAL A 95 -11.66 4.25 -4.33
N ASN A 96 -12.58 3.38 -4.73
CA ASN A 96 -13.67 2.93 -3.87
C ASN A 96 -13.21 1.75 -3.01
N LEU A 97 -13.34 1.91 -1.70
CA LEU A 97 -13.04 0.90 -0.71
C LEU A 97 -14.34 0.24 -0.27
N SER A 98 -14.49 -1.04 -0.56
CA SER A 98 -15.65 -1.84 -0.18
C SER A 98 -15.43 -2.51 1.17
N ARG A 99 -16.45 -2.53 2.01
CA ARG A 99 -16.40 -3.18 3.32
C ARG A 99 -16.24 -4.70 3.18
N ILE A 100 -15.36 -5.27 3.99
CA ILE A 100 -15.28 -6.69 4.28
C ILE A 100 -16.00 -6.91 5.61
N ASP A 101 -17.18 -7.52 5.57
CA ASP A 101 -18.05 -7.71 6.75
C ASP A 101 -17.35 -8.49 7.87
N GLU A 102 -16.55 -9.48 7.51
CA GLU A 102 -15.81 -10.35 8.43
C GLU A 102 -14.81 -9.57 9.27
N TRP A 103 -14.16 -8.55 8.68
CA TRP A 103 -13.07 -7.80 9.32
C TRP A 103 -13.52 -6.42 9.79
N LYS A 104 -14.68 -5.94 9.35
CA LYS A 104 -15.17 -4.57 9.58
C LYS A 104 -14.17 -3.50 9.10
N LEU A 105 -13.50 -3.79 7.99
CA LEU A 105 -12.52 -2.94 7.34
C LEU A 105 -12.97 -2.68 5.90
N CYS A 106 -12.68 -1.50 5.37
CA CYS A 106 -12.90 -1.17 3.97
C CYS A 106 -11.62 -1.45 3.18
N ARG A 107 -11.70 -2.22 2.10
CA ARG A 107 -10.56 -2.48 1.21
C ARG A 107 -10.81 -1.99 -0.21
N GLY A 108 -9.76 -1.60 -0.90
CA GLY A 108 -9.78 -1.34 -2.34
C GLY A 108 -8.37 -1.34 -2.90
N MET A 109 -8.27 -1.35 -4.21
CA MET A 109 -7.03 -1.56 -4.94
C MET A 109 -6.76 -0.39 -5.87
N ASN A 110 -5.49 -0.06 -6.05
CA ASN A 110 -5.02 0.87 -7.06
C ASN A 110 -3.76 0.30 -7.73
N LEU A 111 -3.65 0.52 -9.04
CA LEU A 111 -2.57 -0.01 -9.88
C LEU A 111 -1.65 1.10 -10.42
N ASP A 112 -1.97 2.37 -10.12
CA ASP A 112 -1.32 3.55 -10.72
C ASP A 112 -0.17 4.09 -9.87
N ILE A 113 0.07 3.51 -8.70
CA ILE A 113 1.13 3.95 -7.79
C ILE A 113 2.46 3.32 -8.20
N GLU A 114 3.41 4.17 -8.54
CA GLU A 114 4.77 3.77 -8.91
C GLU A 114 5.77 3.98 -7.76
N LEU A 115 6.83 3.17 -7.78
CA LEU A 115 7.91 3.25 -6.81
C LEU A 115 8.80 4.48 -7.08
N ASP A 116 9.25 5.15 -6.03
CA ASP A 116 9.99 6.43 -6.06
C ASP A 116 9.22 7.62 -6.68
N THR A 117 7.93 7.46 -6.98
CA THR A 117 7.07 8.52 -7.53
C THR A 117 6.18 9.10 -6.43
N THR A 118 6.11 10.43 -6.35
CA THR A 118 5.20 11.11 -5.42
C THR A 118 3.78 11.10 -5.96
N PHE A 119 2.81 10.72 -5.11
CA PHE A 119 1.38 10.77 -5.41
C PHE A 119 0.62 11.49 -4.28
N SER A 120 -0.48 12.15 -4.64
CA SER A 120 -1.34 12.82 -3.66
C SER A 120 -2.42 11.86 -3.18
N LEU A 121 -2.54 11.68 -1.88
CA LEU A 121 -3.59 10.91 -1.24
C LEU A 121 -4.55 11.89 -0.54
N SER A 122 -5.82 11.87 -0.92
CA SER A 122 -6.84 12.70 -0.29
C SER A 122 -8.12 11.94 0.02
N VAL A 123 -8.92 12.49 0.92
CA VAL A 123 -10.29 12.06 1.22
C VAL A 123 -11.18 13.29 1.29
N GLU A 124 -12.49 13.07 1.20
CA GLU A 124 -13.44 14.14 1.46
C GLU A 124 -13.29 14.63 2.91
N GLU A 125 -13.22 15.94 3.12
CA GLU A 125 -13.00 16.55 4.45
C GLU A 125 -14.05 16.11 5.48
N ALA A 126 -15.30 15.89 5.06
CA ALA A 126 -16.35 15.39 5.94
C ALA A 126 -16.06 13.97 6.45
N GLN A 127 -15.30 13.18 5.69
CA GLN A 127 -15.03 11.77 5.94
C GLN A 127 -13.73 11.54 6.74
N ILE A 128 -12.78 12.49 6.74
CA ILE A 128 -11.49 12.34 7.44
C ILE A 128 -11.67 12.09 8.95
N THR A 129 -12.69 12.68 9.56
CA THR A 129 -12.98 12.50 11.00
C THR A 129 -13.41 11.07 11.34
N ASN A 130 -13.98 10.35 10.38
CA ASN A 130 -14.40 8.96 10.54
C ASN A 130 -13.26 7.97 10.30
N LEU A 131 -12.19 8.35 9.61
CA LEU A 131 -11.06 7.47 9.36
C LEU A 131 -10.19 7.31 10.62
N GLU A 132 -10.13 6.10 11.17
CA GLU A 132 -9.32 5.79 12.36
C GLU A 132 -7.90 5.36 11.96
N GLU A 133 -7.79 4.49 10.97
CA GLU A 133 -6.52 3.91 10.52
C GLU A 133 -6.55 3.71 9.00
N LEU A 134 -5.39 3.89 8.37
CA LEU A 134 -5.18 3.58 6.96
C LEU A 134 -3.88 2.81 6.78
N MET A 135 -3.98 1.65 6.16
CA MET A 135 -2.87 0.77 5.84
C MET A 135 -2.78 0.59 4.32
N LEU A 136 -1.55 0.58 3.81
CA LEU A 136 -1.22 0.33 2.42
C LEU A 136 -0.48 -1.00 2.36
N ILE A 137 -0.99 -1.94 1.58
CA ILE A 137 -0.36 -3.23 1.31
C ILE A 137 0.16 -3.18 -0.12
N LEU A 138 1.48 -3.12 -0.26
CA LEU A 138 2.19 -3.01 -1.52
C LEU A 138 2.58 -4.39 -2.00
N LYS A 139 2.08 -4.79 -3.16
CA LYS A 139 2.50 -5.99 -3.87
C LYS A 139 3.57 -5.60 -4.88
N TYR A 140 4.70 -6.32 -4.87
CA TYR A 140 5.80 -6.08 -5.79
C TYR A 140 5.94 -7.18 -6.84
N LYS A 141 6.36 -6.78 -8.04
CA LYS A 141 6.80 -7.67 -9.13
C LYS A 141 8.29 -7.45 -9.44
N PHE A 142 8.93 -8.47 -10.00
CA PHE A 142 10.37 -8.52 -10.30
C PHE A 142 10.65 -9.15 -11.67
#